data_AF-A0A231R1V7-F1
#
_entry.id   AF-A0A231R1V7-F1
#
_cell.length_a   1.000
_cell.length_b   1.000
_cell.length_c   1.000
_cell.angle_alpha   90.00
_cell.angle_beta   90.00
_cell.angle_gamma   90.00
#
_symmetry.space_group_name_H-M   'P 1'
#
loop_
_entity.id
_entity.type
_entity.pdbx_description
1 polymer ?
#
loop_
_entity_poly.entity_id
_entity_poly.type
_entity_poly.pdbx_seq_one_letter_code
_entity_poly.pdbx_strand_id
1 'polypeptide(L)'
;MLTSIVILTLNNLDQTMRCLHSIRVFTNSPYELIFVDNGSTDGTTAWLAQQPDVKLIANGANRGFAAACNQGAAAAAGDHILLLNNDTIVSHNWLTVLLQCLHADERVGIVGPKSNFVIPLQKIPADVGSEGQYHLFAQSFNRHNPALWQDLAALSGFCMLLRRSTWERLGGFDEAFGVGGYEDIDLGYRALKAGLFLRLAGDAFVYHEGNRSFNSNAIDMYGVAAINRRLFIRKWGFNPERLILVHDPAFLPDRYASPHPHHAPQAPEVPSGWYGMGEDGCVYRIERGHKRPIHSFDTFCRLNLSFDRVGRCGSALLNSLPTGHPIDAGSFPYGYPDVFIARDPGGGLYSVCHGIRYPIESEATMIAVGLRPEDAIPLGYELIWSFGDGWPMRGNVWENFELHDYALYRGPNGGLYYSEGQRLRPLVWEETLTRFGWNQDRAAFIPPELFHRTPVGFPIH
;
A
#
# COMPACT_ATOMS: atom_id res chain seq x y z
N MET A 1 3.63 -11.62 30.24
CA MET A 1 3.32 -10.44 29.43
C MET A 1 1.82 -10.38 29.25
N LEU A 2 1.22 -9.19 29.42
CA LEU A 2 -0.23 -8.97 29.32
C LEU A 2 -0.53 -8.31 27.96
N THR A 3 -1.60 -8.73 27.28
CA THR A 3 -2.08 -8.08 26.05
C THR A 3 -3.36 -7.30 26.31
N SER A 4 -3.36 -6.00 26.04
CA SER A 4 -4.58 -5.18 26.07
C SER A 4 -5.29 -5.27 24.72
N ILE A 5 -6.45 -5.91 24.71
CA ILE A 5 -7.29 -6.03 23.52
C ILE A 5 -8.23 -4.83 23.49
N VAL A 6 -7.97 -3.92 22.55
CA VAL A 6 -8.71 -2.68 22.35
C VAL A 6 -9.69 -2.86 21.21
N ILE A 7 -10.98 -2.74 21.51
CA ILE A 7 -12.08 -2.96 20.58
C ILE A 7 -12.94 -1.71 20.49
N LEU A 8 -13.09 -1.19 19.28
CA LEU A 8 -14.00 -0.09 18.99
C LEU A 8 -15.39 -0.63 18.66
N THR A 9 -16.43 0.02 19.20
CA THR A 9 -17.84 -0.29 18.87
C THR A 9 -18.60 0.95 18.41
N LEU A 10 -19.47 0.76 17.42
CA LEU A 10 -20.50 1.72 17.00
C LEU A 10 -21.68 0.92 16.45
N ASN A 11 -22.66 0.66 17.31
CA ASN A 11 -23.74 -0.30 17.13
C ASN A 11 -23.22 -1.73 16.90
N ASN A 12 -24.08 -2.61 16.40
CA ASN A 12 -23.86 -4.03 16.16
C ASN A 12 -23.66 -4.83 17.45
N LEU A 13 -24.63 -4.75 18.36
CA LEU A 13 -24.66 -5.50 19.61
C LEU A 13 -24.39 -7.00 19.41
N ASP A 14 -25.08 -7.67 18.48
CA ASP A 14 -24.93 -9.12 18.24
C ASP A 14 -23.47 -9.51 17.91
N GLN A 15 -22.84 -8.76 17.00
CA GLN A 15 -21.45 -8.99 16.62
C GLN A 15 -20.50 -8.75 17.79
N THR A 16 -20.75 -7.67 18.55
CA THR A 16 -19.98 -7.34 19.75
C THR A 16 -20.06 -8.47 20.78
N MET A 17 -21.25 -9.06 20.97
CA MET A 17 -21.45 -10.21 21.86
C MET A 17 -20.65 -11.43 21.39
N ARG A 18 -20.70 -11.74 20.10
CA ARG A 18 -20.00 -12.90 19.49
C ARG A 18 -18.49 -12.72 19.52
N CYS A 19 -17.98 -11.53 19.20
CA CYS A 19 -16.57 -11.17 19.32
C CYS A 19 -16.08 -11.36 20.77
N LEU A 20 -16.76 -10.73 21.75
CA LEU A 20 -16.40 -10.86 23.17
C LEU A 20 -16.44 -12.32 23.65
N HIS A 21 -17.47 -13.07 23.27
CA HIS A 21 -17.58 -14.48 23.60
C HIS A 21 -16.41 -15.28 23.04
N SER A 22 -16.07 -15.10 21.76
CA SER A 22 -14.97 -15.83 21.12
C SER A 22 -13.61 -15.54 21.77
N ILE A 23 -13.37 -14.29 22.19
CA ILE A 23 -12.14 -13.92 22.92
C ILE A 23 -12.07 -14.67 24.25
N ARG A 24 -13.15 -14.65 25.04
CA ARG A 24 -13.21 -15.33 26.35
C ARG A 24 -13.00 -16.84 26.24
N VAL A 25 -13.52 -17.46 25.19
CA VAL A 25 -13.45 -18.92 25.00
C VAL A 25 -12.09 -19.36 24.47
N PHE A 26 -11.51 -18.62 23.52
CA PHE A 26 -10.35 -19.11 22.74
C PHE A 26 -9.02 -18.43 23.04
N THR A 27 -8.99 -17.50 24.00
CA THR A 27 -7.75 -16.78 24.37
C THR A 27 -7.18 -17.30 25.67
N ASN A 28 -6.07 -18.04 25.57
CA ASN A 28 -5.38 -18.63 26.73
C ASN A 28 -4.25 -17.74 27.29
N SER A 29 -3.75 -16.78 26.50
CA SER A 29 -2.71 -15.85 26.95
C SER A 29 -3.31 -14.79 27.88
N PRO A 30 -2.59 -14.26 28.88
CA PRO A 30 -3.11 -13.18 29.73
C PRO A 30 -3.53 -11.96 28.91
N TYR A 31 -4.78 -11.52 29.09
CA TYR A 31 -5.32 -10.35 28.41
C TYR A 31 -6.19 -9.49 29.33
N GLU A 32 -6.41 -8.24 28.92
CA GLU A 32 -7.48 -7.38 29.42
C GLU A 32 -8.33 -6.90 28.24
N LEU A 33 -9.58 -6.53 28.51
CA LEU A 33 -10.54 -6.09 27.50
C LEU A 33 -10.88 -4.62 27.69
N ILE A 34 -10.65 -3.83 26.64
CA ILE A 34 -10.97 -2.41 26.60
C ILE A 34 -11.89 -2.16 25.42
N PHE A 35 -13.12 -1.76 25.73
CA PHE A 35 -14.10 -1.39 24.73
C PHE A 35 -14.23 0.13 24.68
N VAL A 36 -14.17 0.70 23.48
CA VAL A 36 -14.40 2.12 23.24
C VAL A 36 -15.65 2.28 22.39
N ASP A 37 -16.73 2.72 23.02
CA ASP A 37 -18.02 2.91 22.38
C ASP A 37 -18.16 4.33 21.83
N ASN A 38 -18.32 4.43 20.51
CA ASN A 38 -18.42 5.68 19.76
C ASN A 38 -19.85 6.23 19.66
N GLY A 39 -20.67 6.02 20.70
CA GLY A 39 -22.04 6.53 20.76
C GLY A 39 -23.04 5.59 20.13
N SER A 40 -23.00 4.31 20.50
CA SER A 40 -23.99 3.33 20.05
C SER A 40 -25.38 3.67 20.56
N THR A 41 -26.39 3.39 19.75
CA THR A 41 -27.82 3.64 20.01
C THR A 41 -28.66 2.36 20.04
N ASP A 42 -28.06 1.20 19.80
CA ASP A 42 -28.72 -0.11 19.69
C ASP A 42 -28.69 -0.93 21.00
N GLY A 43 -28.23 -0.34 22.10
CA GLY A 43 -28.08 -1.02 23.39
C GLY A 43 -26.68 -1.60 23.65
N THR A 44 -25.75 -1.52 22.68
CA THR A 44 -24.37 -1.99 22.84
C THR A 44 -23.68 -1.43 24.10
N THR A 45 -23.74 -0.11 24.31
CA THR A 45 -23.11 0.54 25.47
C THR A 45 -23.67 0.04 26.80
N ALA A 46 -25.00 -0.11 26.91
CA ALA A 46 -25.66 -0.57 28.12
C ALA A 46 -25.34 -2.03 28.44
N TRP A 47 -25.24 -2.87 27.41
CA TRP A 47 -24.85 -4.27 27.56
C TRP A 47 -23.36 -4.43 27.95
N LEU A 48 -22.46 -3.64 27.33
CA LEU A 48 -21.03 -3.63 27.68
C LEU A 48 -20.79 -3.18 29.12
N ALA A 49 -21.56 -2.20 29.61
CA ALA A 49 -21.46 -1.71 30.99
C ALA A 49 -21.80 -2.78 32.05
N GLN A 50 -22.47 -3.86 31.66
CA GLN A 50 -22.79 -4.98 32.53
C GLN A 50 -21.72 -6.09 32.53
N GLN A 51 -20.68 -5.98 31.70
CA GLN A 51 -19.62 -6.98 31.61
C GLN A 51 -18.53 -6.71 32.66
N PRO A 52 -18.28 -7.63 33.63
CA PRO A 52 -17.44 -7.35 34.79
C PRO A 52 -15.93 -7.30 34.48
N ASP A 53 -15.50 -7.92 33.38
CA ASP A 53 -14.12 -8.02 32.90
C ASP A 53 -13.81 -7.02 31.77
N VAL A 54 -14.75 -6.12 31.44
CA VAL A 54 -14.60 -5.11 30.39
C VAL A 54 -14.36 -3.72 31.00
N LYS A 55 -13.29 -3.07 30.55
CA LYS A 55 -13.10 -1.63 30.75
C LYS A 55 -13.77 -0.87 29.61
N LEU A 56 -14.88 -0.20 29.91
CA LEU A 56 -15.66 0.56 28.93
C LEU A 56 -15.30 2.05 28.94
N ILE A 57 -15.02 2.62 27.76
CA ILE A 57 -14.94 4.06 27.51
C ILE A 57 -16.12 4.42 26.60
N ALA A 58 -17.10 5.17 27.12
CA ALA A 58 -18.29 5.57 26.35
C ALA A 58 -18.18 7.05 25.93
N ASN A 59 -18.01 7.31 24.63
CA ASN A 59 -17.81 8.66 24.10
C ASN A 59 -19.11 9.46 23.94
N GLY A 60 -20.28 8.79 23.90
CA GLY A 60 -21.59 9.42 23.69
C GLY A 60 -21.84 9.96 22.27
N ALA A 61 -20.79 10.07 21.44
CA ALA A 61 -20.84 10.44 20.03
C ALA A 61 -19.66 9.80 19.28
N ASN A 62 -19.76 9.73 17.96
CA ASN A 62 -18.72 9.14 17.13
C ASN A 62 -17.50 10.05 17.04
N ARG A 63 -16.39 9.65 17.67
CA ARG A 63 -15.09 10.36 17.63
C ARG A 63 -14.20 9.94 16.47
N GLY A 64 -14.65 8.99 15.66
CA GLY A 64 -13.87 8.36 14.61
C GLY A 64 -13.03 7.19 15.11
N PHE A 65 -12.50 6.41 14.16
CA PHE A 65 -11.79 5.16 14.44
C PHE A 65 -10.45 5.42 15.14
N ALA A 66 -9.62 6.28 14.53
CA ALA A 66 -8.28 6.59 15.03
C ALA A 66 -8.29 7.12 16.46
N ALA A 67 -9.12 8.14 16.74
CA ALA A 67 -9.20 8.77 18.06
C ALA A 67 -9.67 7.79 19.13
N ALA A 68 -10.63 6.94 18.81
CA ALA A 68 -11.18 5.99 19.78
C ALA A 68 -10.22 4.81 20.04
N CYS A 69 -9.53 4.30 19.01
CA CYS A 69 -8.42 3.36 19.23
C CYS A 69 -7.30 3.98 20.08
N ASN A 70 -6.95 5.25 19.85
CA ASN A 70 -5.99 5.98 20.68
C ASN A 70 -6.43 6.08 22.14
N GLN A 71 -7.71 6.38 22.41
CA GLN A 71 -8.27 6.40 23.77
C GLN A 71 -8.16 5.03 24.45
N GLY A 72 -8.50 3.96 23.74
CA GLY A 72 -8.41 2.60 24.26
C GLY A 72 -6.97 2.19 24.55
N ALA A 73 -6.04 2.48 23.65
CA ALA A 73 -4.62 2.23 23.85
C ALA A 73 -4.02 3.05 24.99
N ALA A 74 -4.45 4.31 25.19
CA ALA A 74 -4.04 5.13 26.33
C ALA A 74 -4.55 4.56 27.67
N ALA A 75 -5.68 3.85 27.66
CA ALA A 75 -6.26 3.21 28.83
C ALA A 75 -5.68 1.81 29.13
N ALA A 76 -4.85 1.26 28.24
CA ALA A 76 -4.24 -0.05 28.37
C ALA A 76 -3.25 -0.14 29.54
N ALA A 77 -3.14 -1.31 30.17
CA ALA A 77 -2.11 -1.68 31.15
C ALA A 77 -1.12 -2.77 30.67
N GLY A 78 -1.43 -3.49 29.58
CA GLY A 78 -0.63 -4.57 29.03
C GLY A 78 0.65 -4.16 28.28
N ASP A 79 1.61 -5.07 28.21
CA ASP A 79 2.87 -4.91 27.47
C ASP A 79 2.65 -4.84 25.95
N HIS A 80 1.53 -5.39 25.49
CA HIS A 80 1.12 -5.39 24.09
C HIS A 80 -0.22 -4.69 23.92
N ILE A 81 -0.37 -4.00 22.79
CA ILE A 81 -1.64 -3.46 22.33
C ILE A 81 -2.09 -4.33 21.15
N LEU A 82 -3.29 -4.88 21.26
CA LEU A 82 -3.97 -5.57 20.17
C LEU A 82 -5.21 -4.77 19.78
N LEU A 83 -5.20 -4.17 18.60
CA LEU A 83 -6.40 -3.59 18.01
C LEU A 83 -7.21 -4.71 17.38
N LEU A 84 -8.51 -4.75 17.65
CA LEU A 84 -9.42 -5.75 17.09
C LEU A 84 -10.80 -5.14 16.79
N ASN A 85 -11.32 -5.37 15.59
CA ASN A 85 -12.68 -4.95 15.25
C ASN A 85 -13.76 -5.79 15.96
N ASN A 86 -14.91 -5.19 16.26
CA ASN A 86 -16.01 -5.86 16.95
C ASN A 86 -16.79 -6.86 16.06
N ASP A 87 -16.59 -6.84 14.75
CA ASP A 87 -17.15 -7.78 13.77
C ASP A 87 -16.17 -8.91 13.39
N THR A 88 -15.30 -9.28 14.35
CA THR A 88 -14.37 -10.39 14.23
C THR A 88 -14.78 -11.56 15.12
N ILE A 89 -14.34 -12.76 14.71
CA ILE A 89 -14.46 -13.97 15.52
C ILE A 89 -13.07 -14.58 15.61
N VAL A 90 -12.58 -14.74 16.83
CA VAL A 90 -11.28 -15.36 17.08
C VAL A 90 -11.46 -16.83 17.44
N SER A 91 -10.39 -17.62 17.33
CA SER A 91 -10.44 -19.04 17.67
C SER A 91 -9.08 -19.56 18.13
N HIS A 92 -9.01 -20.86 18.40
CA HIS A 92 -7.87 -21.58 18.98
C HIS A 92 -6.51 -20.98 18.63
N ASN A 93 -5.67 -20.75 19.64
CA ASN A 93 -4.28 -20.28 19.53
C ASN A 93 -4.04 -18.94 18.83
N TRP A 94 -5.07 -18.23 18.34
CA TRP A 94 -4.90 -17.02 17.52
C TRP A 94 -3.92 -16.01 18.13
N LEU A 95 -4.11 -15.64 19.40
CA LEU A 95 -3.26 -14.67 20.08
C LEU A 95 -1.87 -15.25 20.38
N THR A 96 -1.79 -16.54 20.71
CA THR A 96 -0.52 -17.21 20.99
C THR A 96 0.41 -17.18 19.79
N VAL A 97 -0.07 -17.52 18.58
CA VAL A 97 0.75 -17.50 17.37
C VAL A 97 1.11 -16.08 16.93
N LEU A 98 0.20 -15.11 17.12
CA LEU A 98 0.49 -13.68 16.88
C LEU A 98 1.62 -13.18 17.79
N LEU A 99 1.57 -13.51 19.09
CA LEU A 99 2.61 -13.17 20.06
C LEU A 99 3.95 -13.83 19.70
N GLN A 100 3.94 -15.12 19.34
CA GLN A 100 5.16 -15.81 18.89
C GLN A 100 5.80 -15.13 17.68
N CYS A 101 4.99 -14.69 16.72
CA CYS A 101 5.45 -13.94 15.56
C CYS A 101 6.04 -12.57 15.95
N LEU A 102 5.38 -11.84 16.86
CA LEU A 102 5.84 -10.53 17.35
C LEU A 102 7.19 -10.63 18.07
N HIS A 103 7.39 -11.68 18.86
CA HIS A 103 8.60 -11.89 19.66
C HIS A 103 9.74 -12.58 18.91
N ALA A 104 9.53 -13.00 17.66
CA ALA A 104 10.56 -13.68 16.87
C ALA A 104 11.77 -12.80 16.54
N ASP A 105 11.55 -11.48 16.42
CA ASP A 105 12.60 -10.48 16.19
C ASP A 105 12.14 -9.16 16.84
N GLU A 106 13.03 -8.47 17.57
CA GLU A 106 12.75 -7.18 18.21
C GLU A 106 12.38 -6.08 17.20
N ARG A 107 12.78 -6.24 15.94
CA ARG A 107 12.46 -5.33 14.85
C ARG A 107 11.05 -5.54 14.31
N VAL A 108 10.32 -6.60 14.70
CA VAL A 108 8.90 -6.74 14.33
C VAL A 108 8.09 -5.73 15.11
N GLY A 109 7.67 -4.66 14.44
CA GLY A 109 6.88 -3.60 15.05
C GLY A 109 5.42 -3.97 15.21
N ILE A 110 4.85 -4.60 14.19
CA ILE A 110 3.41 -4.87 14.06
C ILE A 110 3.21 -6.26 13.45
N VAL A 111 2.27 -7.02 14.00
CA VAL A 111 1.84 -8.31 13.47
C VAL A 111 0.36 -8.29 13.11
N GLY A 112 -0.01 -8.86 11.96
CA GLY A 112 -1.40 -9.09 11.57
C GLY A 112 -1.62 -10.52 11.07
N PRO A 113 -2.83 -11.11 11.23
CA PRO A 113 -3.13 -12.47 10.77
C PRO A 113 -3.62 -12.50 9.31
N LYS A 114 -3.79 -13.70 8.76
CA LYS A 114 -4.66 -13.93 7.60
C LYS A 114 -6.14 -13.72 7.96
N SER A 115 -6.96 -13.42 6.96
CA SER A 115 -8.41 -13.32 7.12
C SER A 115 -9.16 -13.56 5.80
N ASN A 116 -10.48 -13.76 5.87
CA ASN A 116 -11.39 -13.86 4.72
C ASN A 116 -11.75 -12.50 4.11
N PHE A 117 -11.75 -11.43 4.91
CA PHE A 117 -12.15 -10.09 4.49
C PHE A 117 -11.13 -9.05 4.94
N VAL A 118 -10.12 -8.80 4.10
CA VAL A 118 -8.95 -7.98 4.43
C VAL A 118 -8.22 -7.56 3.16
N ILE A 119 -7.18 -6.73 3.27
CA ILE A 119 -6.27 -6.37 2.17
C ILE A 119 -5.69 -7.62 1.47
N PRO A 120 -5.38 -7.55 0.16
CA PRO A 120 -5.11 -8.74 -0.65
C PRO A 120 -4.03 -9.68 -0.10
N LEU A 121 -2.91 -9.16 0.40
CA LEU A 121 -1.79 -9.98 0.89
C LEU A 121 -2.12 -10.73 2.20
N GLN A 122 -3.09 -10.27 2.98
CA GLN A 122 -3.61 -10.97 4.16
C GLN A 122 -4.80 -11.88 3.84
N LYS A 123 -5.39 -11.76 2.64
CA LYS A 123 -6.62 -12.46 2.30
C LYS A 123 -6.35 -13.91 1.94
N ILE A 124 -7.14 -14.82 2.50
CA ILE A 124 -7.29 -16.19 1.98
C ILE A 124 -8.78 -16.48 1.79
N PRO A 125 -9.17 -17.21 0.74
CA PRO A 125 -10.54 -17.69 0.62
C PRO A 125 -10.82 -18.69 1.75
N ALA A 126 -11.78 -18.35 2.61
CA ALA A 126 -12.25 -19.24 3.66
C ALA A 126 -13.79 -19.21 3.64
N ASP A 127 -14.37 -20.15 2.91
CA ASP A 127 -15.83 -20.35 2.86
C ASP A 127 -16.25 -21.16 4.09
N VAL A 128 -16.38 -20.47 5.22
CA VAL A 128 -16.83 -21.06 6.48
C VAL A 128 -18.33 -20.78 6.63
N GLY A 129 -19.15 -21.80 6.35
CA GLY A 129 -20.62 -21.68 6.37
C GLY A 129 -21.25 -21.49 7.75
N SER A 130 -20.47 -21.53 8.83
CA SER A 130 -20.89 -21.30 10.22
C SER A 130 -19.70 -21.04 11.15
N GLU A 131 -19.95 -20.48 12.34
CA GLU A 131 -18.93 -20.30 13.38
C GLU A 131 -18.27 -21.62 13.82
N GLY A 132 -19.07 -22.68 13.97
CA GLY A 132 -18.55 -24.00 14.33
C GLY A 132 -17.55 -24.53 13.30
N GLN A 133 -17.85 -24.36 12.01
CA GLN A 133 -16.92 -24.71 10.92
C GLN A 133 -15.67 -23.83 10.94
N TYR A 134 -15.83 -22.53 11.22
CA TYR A 134 -14.69 -21.65 11.42
C TYR A 134 -13.77 -22.14 12.55
N HIS A 135 -14.32 -22.50 13.71
CA HIS A 135 -13.51 -22.97 14.83
C HIS A 135 -12.74 -24.26 14.51
N LEU A 136 -13.34 -25.19 13.75
CA LEU A 136 -12.67 -26.40 13.27
C LEU A 136 -11.53 -26.07 12.29
N PHE A 137 -11.78 -25.17 11.34
CA PHE A 137 -10.76 -24.68 10.41
C PHE A 137 -9.59 -24.05 11.19
N ALA A 138 -9.88 -23.11 12.07
CA ALA A 138 -8.88 -22.39 12.85
C ALA A 138 -8.06 -23.31 13.77
N GLN A 139 -8.64 -24.39 14.31
CA GLN A 139 -7.90 -25.37 15.10
C GLN A 139 -6.78 -26.07 14.30
N SER A 140 -7.00 -26.27 13.00
CA SER A 140 -5.99 -26.82 12.09
C SER A 140 -5.03 -25.75 11.54
N PHE A 141 -5.52 -24.53 11.33
CA PHE A 141 -4.77 -23.45 10.70
C PHE A 141 -3.85 -22.72 11.68
N ASN A 142 -4.35 -22.40 12.89
CA ASN A 142 -3.65 -21.60 13.90
C ASN A 142 -2.62 -22.44 14.66
N ARG A 143 -1.60 -22.92 13.94
CA ARG A 143 -0.52 -23.76 14.44
C ARG A 143 0.80 -23.12 14.12
N HIS A 144 1.61 -22.92 15.15
CA HIS A 144 2.93 -22.30 15.04
C HIS A 144 3.74 -22.87 13.85
N ASN A 145 3.97 -22.03 12.85
CA ASN A 145 4.76 -22.35 11.67
C ASN A 145 5.44 -21.09 11.13
N PRO A 146 6.66 -20.77 11.62
CA PRO A 146 7.40 -19.59 11.21
C PRO A 146 7.69 -19.49 9.71
N ALA A 147 7.68 -20.60 8.98
CA ALA A 147 7.89 -20.61 7.54
C ALA A 147 6.75 -19.94 6.75
N LEU A 148 5.59 -19.72 7.38
CA LEU A 148 4.46 -19.00 6.80
C LEU A 148 4.48 -17.50 7.11
N TRP A 149 5.45 -17.03 7.90
CA TRP A 149 5.56 -15.62 8.22
C TRP A 149 6.16 -14.84 7.05
N GLN A 150 5.62 -13.66 6.80
CA GLN A 150 6.06 -12.81 5.69
C GLN A 150 6.10 -11.34 6.12
N ASP A 151 7.19 -10.65 5.81
CA ASP A 151 7.23 -9.19 5.98
C ASP A 151 6.42 -8.51 4.88
N LEU A 152 5.54 -7.58 5.26
CA LEU A 152 4.66 -6.86 4.35
C LEU A 152 4.91 -5.34 4.43
N ALA A 153 4.36 -4.62 3.45
CA ALA A 153 4.39 -3.15 3.42
C ALA A 153 3.11 -2.51 3.99
N ALA A 154 2.05 -3.31 4.19
CA ALA A 154 0.80 -2.91 4.81
C ALA A 154 0.20 -4.07 5.62
N LEU A 155 -0.51 -3.72 6.68
CA LEU A 155 -1.40 -4.59 7.44
C LEU A 155 -2.71 -3.84 7.68
N SER A 156 -3.82 -4.56 7.69
CA SER A 156 -5.14 -4.00 7.95
C SER A 156 -5.42 -3.85 9.44
N GLY A 157 -6.05 -2.74 9.80
CA GLY A 157 -6.43 -2.35 11.17
C GLY A 157 -7.43 -3.24 11.88
N PHE A 158 -8.05 -4.21 11.19
CA PHE A 158 -9.06 -5.10 11.80
C PHE A 158 -8.49 -5.98 12.93
N CYS A 159 -7.19 -6.31 12.85
CA CYS A 159 -6.46 -7.09 13.83
C CYS A 159 -4.95 -6.79 13.72
N MET A 160 -4.44 -5.96 14.63
CA MET A 160 -3.01 -5.58 14.66
C MET A 160 -2.47 -5.72 16.09
N LEU A 161 -1.43 -6.54 16.24
CA LEU A 161 -0.70 -6.74 17.49
C LEU A 161 0.62 -5.97 17.47
N LEU A 162 0.86 -5.15 18.49
CA LEU A 162 2.07 -4.36 18.64
C LEU A 162 2.59 -4.43 20.08
N ARG A 163 3.89 -4.19 20.27
CA ARG A 163 4.41 -3.81 21.59
C ARG A 163 3.86 -2.43 21.96
N ARG A 164 3.54 -2.21 23.24
CA ARG A 164 3.18 -0.87 23.75
C ARG A 164 4.26 0.16 23.42
N SER A 165 5.53 -0.20 23.61
CA SER A 165 6.65 0.69 23.29
C SER A 165 6.68 1.09 21.81
N THR A 166 6.28 0.20 20.90
CA THR A 166 6.10 0.52 19.48
C THR A 166 4.94 1.50 19.29
N TRP A 167 3.79 1.26 19.91
CA TRP A 167 2.63 2.15 19.82
C TRP A 167 2.97 3.58 20.29
N GLU A 168 3.63 3.70 21.45
CA GLU A 168 4.08 4.97 22.04
C GLU A 168 5.13 5.67 21.16
N ARG A 169 6.11 4.91 20.65
CA ARG A 169 7.15 5.44 19.74
C ARG A 169 6.55 5.99 18.45
N LEU A 170 5.52 5.35 17.91
CA LEU A 170 4.88 5.79 16.68
C LEU A 170 3.87 6.93 16.91
N GLY A 171 3.38 7.12 18.14
CA GLY A 171 2.40 8.14 18.49
C GLY A 171 0.95 7.73 18.17
N GLY A 172 0.65 6.42 18.15
CA GLY A 172 -0.70 5.91 17.86
C GLY A 172 -1.19 6.18 16.42
N PHE A 173 -2.49 6.12 16.20
CA PHE A 173 -3.09 6.51 14.93
C PHE A 173 -3.13 8.03 14.76
N ASP A 174 -2.99 8.48 13.51
CA ASP A 174 -3.19 9.88 13.16
C ASP A 174 -4.70 10.18 13.09
N GLU A 175 -5.19 11.00 14.00
CA GLU A 175 -6.62 11.32 14.11
C GLU A 175 -7.14 12.13 12.92
N ALA A 176 -6.27 12.66 12.05
CA ALA A 176 -6.68 13.33 10.82
C ALA A 176 -7.43 12.39 9.84
N PHE A 177 -7.27 11.07 9.96
CA PHE A 177 -8.04 10.08 9.19
C PHE A 177 -9.49 9.90 9.70
N GLY A 178 -9.89 10.58 10.79
CA GLY A 178 -11.29 10.71 11.19
C GLY A 178 -12.01 9.37 11.41
N VAL A 179 -13.09 9.13 10.65
CA VAL A 179 -14.02 8.00 10.85
C VAL A 179 -13.50 6.63 10.38
N GLY A 180 -12.31 6.57 9.78
CA GLY A 180 -11.59 5.32 9.43
C GLY A 180 -11.20 5.21 7.97
N GLY A 181 -10.33 4.25 7.66
CA GLY A 181 -9.69 4.06 6.35
C GLY A 181 -8.32 4.76 6.24
N TYR A 182 -7.29 3.99 5.90
CA TYR A 182 -5.89 4.39 5.70
C TYR A 182 -5.10 4.80 6.96
N GLU A 183 -5.70 4.92 8.14
CA GLU A 183 -4.96 5.13 9.40
C GLU A 183 -4.04 3.94 9.75
N ASP A 184 -4.48 2.73 9.42
CA ASP A 184 -3.73 1.49 9.54
C ASP A 184 -2.52 1.45 8.59
N ILE A 185 -2.74 1.86 7.34
CA ILE A 185 -1.68 2.00 6.34
C ILE A 185 -0.67 3.07 6.75
N ASP A 186 -1.13 4.20 7.30
CA ASP A 186 -0.29 5.27 7.83
C ASP A 186 0.57 4.81 9.01
N LEU A 187 -0.03 4.14 10.00
CA LEU A 187 0.68 3.58 11.14
C LEU A 187 1.73 2.55 10.70
N GLY A 188 1.33 1.65 9.78
CA GLY A 188 2.23 0.65 9.20
C GLY A 188 3.43 1.29 8.53
N TYR A 189 3.20 2.30 7.69
CA TYR A 189 4.27 3.00 6.99
C TYR A 189 5.19 3.80 7.93
N ARG A 190 4.64 4.40 9.00
CA ARG A 190 5.47 5.00 10.06
C ARG A 190 6.36 3.98 10.77
N ALA A 191 5.86 2.76 11.00
CA ALA A 191 6.68 1.69 11.57
C ALA A 191 7.85 1.31 10.64
N LEU A 192 7.58 1.16 9.33
CA LEU A 192 8.62 0.89 8.32
C LEU A 192 9.69 2.00 8.30
N LYS A 193 9.27 3.28 8.32
CA LYS A 193 10.20 4.42 8.41
C LYS A 193 11.00 4.47 9.71
N ALA A 194 10.46 3.91 10.79
CA ALA A 194 11.14 3.79 12.07
C ALA A 194 12.11 2.59 12.12
N GLY A 195 12.29 1.87 11.00
CA GLY A 195 13.17 0.69 10.89
C GLY A 195 12.53 -0.59 11.43
N LEU A 196 11.20 -0.62 11.61
CA LEU A 196 10.47 -1.78 12.12
C LEU A 196 9.75 -2.52 10.98
N PHE A 197 9.62 -3.84 11.12
CA PHE A 197 8.89 -4.68 10.18
C PHE A 197 7.41 -4.77 10.52
N LEU A 198 6.59 -4.79 9.47
CA LEU A 198 5.22 -5.29 9.54
C LEU A 198 5.26 -6.75 9.14
N ARG A 199 4.75 -7.64 10.00
CA ARG A 199 4.81 -9.08 9.74
C ARG A 199 3.42 -9.68 9.68
N LEU A 200 3.16 -10.38 8.59
CA LEU A 200 2.03 -11.29 8.48
C LEU A 200 2.37 -12.58 9.21
N ALA A 201 1.60 -12.90 10.26
CA ALA A 201 1.56 -14.24 10.83
C ALA A 201 0.71 -15.13 9.91
N GLY A 202 1.33 -15.73 8.89
CA GLY A 202 0.62 -16.58 7.93
C GLY A 202 0.09 -17.90 8.50
N ASP A 203 0.48 -18.23 9.73
CA ASP A 203 0.01 -19.33 10.56
C ASP A 203 -1.06 -18.90 11.58
N ALA A 204 -1.61 -17.69 11.42
CA ALA A 204 -2.71 -17.16 12.21
C ALA A 204 -3.85 -16.74 11.29
N PHE A 205 -5.07 -17.15 11.60
CA PHE A 205 -6.28 -16.70 10.92
C PHE A 205 -7.29 -16.17 11.94
N VAL A 206 -7.87 -15.01 11.60
CA VAL A 206 -8.99 -14.39 12.32
C VAL A 206 -10.12 -14.13 11.32
N TYR A 207 -11.31 -14.62 11.62
CA TYR A 207 -12.48 -14.40 10.78
C TYR A 207 -13.00 -12.97 10.97
N HIS A 208 -13.34 -12.31 9.87
CA HIS A 208 -13.83 -10.94 9.82
C HIS A 208 -15.10 -10.88 8.98
N GLU A 209 -16.22 -10.45 9.57
CA GLU A 209 -17.52 -10.42 8.89
C GLU A 209 -17.63 -9.29 7.87
N GLY A 210 -16.82 -8.23 8.03
CA GLY A 210 -16.52 -7.23 7.01
C GLY A 210 -17.53 -6.09 6.92
N ASN A 211 -17.06 -4.86 7.17
CA ASN A 211 -17.72 -3.58 6.92
C ASN A 211 -19.18 -3.45 7.42
N ARG A 212 -19.57 -4.26 8.41
CA ARG A 212 -20.96 -4.28 8.91
C ARG A 212 -21.31 -3.00 9.64
N SER A 213 -20.39 -2.46 10.43
CA SER A 213 -20.53 -1.15 11.09
C SER A 213 -20.62 0.02 10.10
N PHE A 214 -19.95 -0.04 8.95
CA PHE A 214 -20.12 0.99 7.92
C PHE A 214 -21.50 0.90 7.27
N ASN A 215 -21.92 -0.32 6.91
CA ASN A 215 -23.20 -0.58 6.26
C ASN A 215 -24.40 -0.28 7.17
N SER A 216 -24.36 -0.71 8.44
CA SER A 216 -25.45 -0.54 9.41
C SER A 216 -25.63 0.92 9.82
N ASN A 217 -24.55 1.72 9.79
CA ASN A 217 -24.57 3.14 10.16
C ASN A 217 -24.63 4.09 8.95
N ALA A 218 -24.89 3.57 7.74
CA ALA A 218 -24.96 4.36 6.50
C ALA A 218 -23.75 5.28 6.25
N ILE A 219 -22.55 4.84 6.65
CA ILE A 219 -21.32 5.57 6.41
C ILE A 219 -20.86 5.28 4.98
N ASP A 220 -20.67 6.34 4.18
CA ASP A 220 -20.11 6.22 2.82
C ASP A 220 -18.63 5.83 2.87
N MET A 221 -18.37 4.53 2.95
CA MET A 221 -17.01 4.00 3.03
C MET A 221 -16.18 4.39 1.79
N TYR A 222 -16.79 4.44 0.61
CA TYR A 222 -16.06 4.80 -0.61
C TYR A 222 -15.66 6.28 -0.61
N GLY A 223 -16.57 7.16 -0.21
CA GLY A 223 -16.28 8.59 -0.04
C GLY A 223 -15.24 8.85 1.05
N VAL A 224 -15.38 8.22 2.21
CA VAL A 224 -14.41 8.31 3.31
C VAL A 224 -13.04 7.77 2.88
N ALA A 225 -12.98 6.58 2.27
CA ALA A 225 -11.75 5.99 1.77
C ALA A 225 -11.10 6.90 0.71
N ALA A 226 -11.87 7.53 -0.18
CA ALA A 226 -11.34 8.46 -1.16
C ALA A 226 -10.73 9.72 -0.50
N ILE A 227 -11.39 10.29 0.51
CA ILE A 227 -10.87 11.46 1.27
C ILE A 227 -9.57 11.08 2.01
N ASN A 228 -9.58 9.94 2.70
CA ASN A 228 -8.44 9.49 3.50
C ASN A 228 -7.26 9.00 2.66
N ARG A 229 -7.53 8.39 1.51
CA ARG A 229 -6.52 8.12 0.49
C ARG A 229 -5.80 9.39 0.07
N ARG A 230 -6.55 10.48 -0.16
CA ARG A 230 -5.97 11.80 -0.49
C ARG A 230 -5.17 12.40 0.66
N LEU A 231 -5.60 12.18 1.90
CA LEU A 231 -4.83 12.57 3.07
C LEU A 231 -3.49 11.80 3.13
N PHE A 232 -3.52 10.48 2.94
CA PHE A 232 -2.31 9.66 2.89
C PHE A 232 -1.33 10.15 1.82
N ILE A 233 -1.83 10.37 0.59
CA ILE A 233 -1.00 10.86 -0.53
C ILE A 233 -0.40 12.22 -0.21
N ARG A 234 -1.17 13.17 0.36
CA ARG A 234 -0.63 14.47 0.76
C ARG A 234 0.44 14.36 1.85
N LYS A 235 0.28 13.42 2.78
CA LYS A 235 1.19 13.21 3.90
C LYS A 235 2.51 12.55 3.46
N TRP A 236 2.43 11.59 2.53
CA TRP A 236 3.57 10.72 2.20
C TRP A 236 4.14 10.89 0.80
N GLY A 237 3.40 11.55 -0.09
CA GLY A 237 3.83 11.87 -1.45
C GLY A 237 3.85 10.67 -2.39
N PHE A 238 3.04 9.63 -2.15
CA PHE A 238 2.86 8.52 -3.07
C PHE A 238 1.56 7.74 -2.81
N ASN A 239 1.21 6.88 -3.77
CA ASN A 239 0.00 6.11 -3.76
C ASN A 239 0.04 4.95 -2.72
N PRO A 240 -0.89 4.91 -1.74
CA PRO A 240 -0.94 3.85 -0.73
C PRO A 240 -1.19 2.45 -1.31
N GLU A 241 -1.79 2.31 -2.49
CA GLU A 241 -2.00 1.00 -3.13
C GLU A 241 -0.69 0.25 -3.38
N ARG A 242 0.44 0.97 -3.51
CA ARG A 242 1.79 0.37 -3.58
C ARG A 242 2.16 -0.43 -2.32
N LEU A 243 1.59 -0.08 -1.17
CA LEU A 243 1.79 -0.81 0.08
C LEU A 243 0.77 -1.95 0.21
N ILE A 244 -0.45 -1.73 -0.29
CA ILE A 244 -1.63 -2.58 -0.03
C ILE A 244 -1.71 -3.76 -1.00
N LEU A 245 -1.49 -3.50 -2.30
CA LEU A 245 -1.80 -4.45 -3.38
C LEU A 245 -0.59 -5.29 -3.79
N VAL A 246 0.62 -4.75 -3.59
CA VAL A 246 1.85 -5.37 -4.07
C VAL A 246 2.86 -5.49 -2.94
N HIS A 247 3.61 -6.59 -2.97
CA HIS A 247 4.79 -6.75 -2.13
C HIS A 247 5.94 -5.99 -2.80
N ASP A 248 6.01 -4.68 -2.62
CA ASP A 248 7.15 -3.88 -3.08
C ASP A 248 8.20 -3.88 -1.96
N PRO A 249 9.30 -4.64 -2.10
CA PRO A 249 10.29 -4.69 -1.03
C PRO A 249 11.05 -3.35 -0.92
N ALA A 250 10.74 -2.37 -1.79
CA ALA A 250 11.16 -0.98 -1.68
C ALA A 250 10.84 -0.32 -0.31
N PHE A 251 9.85 -0.85 0.40
CA PHE A 251 9.38 -0.28 1.66
C PHE A 251 9.91 -1.00 2.90
N LEU A 252 10.65 -2.10 2.75
CA LEU A 252 11.13 -2.89 3.89
C LEU A 252 12.39 -2.27 4.54
N PRO A 253 12.47 -2.21 5.88
CA PRO A 253 13.54 -1.54 6.64
C PRO A 253 14.97 -1.84 6.19
N ASP A 254 15.29 -3.11 5.93
CA ASP A 254 16.67 -3.55 5.67
C ASP A 254 17.10 -3.40 4.21
N ARG A 255 16.16 -3.20 3.29
CA ARG A 255 16.49 -3.09 1.87
C ARG A 255 17.09 -1.73 1.52
N TYR A 256 16.97 -0.76 2.45
CA TYR A 256 17.38 0.64 2.32
C TYR A 256 18.19 1.09 3.55
N ALA A 257 19.23 0.33 3.92
CA ALA A 257 20.34 0.88 4.71
C ALA A 257 21.04 2.07 3.99
N SER A 258 20.61 2.43 2.78
CA SER A 258 20.79 3.73 2.14
C SER A 258 19.45 4.46 2.06
N PRO A 259 19.39 5.78 2.32
CA PRO A 259 18.19 6.55 2.59
C PRO A 259 17.02 6.21 1.65
N HIS A 260 15.82 6.13 2.24
CA HIS A 260 14.55 6.08 1.52
C HIS A 260 14.63 6.98 0.28
N PRO A 261 14.31 6.52 -0.94
CA PRO A 261 14.49 7.30 -2.17
C PRO A 261 13.79 8.67 -2.10
N HIS A 262 12.78 8.81 -1.22
CA HIS A 262 12.11 10.08 -0.92
C HIS A 262 12.67 10.90 0.28
N HIS A 263 13.83 10.57 0.85
CA HIS A 263 14.44 11.33 1.96
C HIS A 263 15.86 11.87 1.72
N ALA A 264 16.64 11.36 0.76
CA ALA A 264 17.71 12.08 0.03
C ALA A 264 18.52 11.07 -0.80
N PRO A 265 18.42 11.06 -2.14
CA PRO A 265 19.35 10.30 -2.96
C PRO A 265 20.78 10.85 -2.78
N GLN A 266 21.78 9.97 -2.64
CA GLN A 266 22.99 10.22 -3.42
C GLN A 266 22.50 10.27 -4.86
N ALA A 267 22.73 11.38 -5.58
CA ALA A 267 22.16 11.57 -6.91
C ALA A 267 22.51 10.38 -7.80
N PRO A 268 21.55 9.53 -8.24
CA PRO A 268 21.85 8.68 -9.36
C PRO A 268 22.01 9.62 -10.55
N GLU A 269 23.19 9.62 -11.16
CA GLU A 269 23.47 10.34 -12.41
C GLU A 269 22.52 9.92 -13.54
N VAL A 270 21.83 8.79 -13.37
CA VAL A 270 20.97 8.17 -14.38
C VAL A 270 19.50 8.13 -13.91
N PRO A 271 18.55 8.70 -14.67
CA PRO A 271 17.12 8.57 -14.38
C PRO A 271 16.63 7.13 -14.63
N SER A 272 15.56 6.71 -13.95
CA SER A 272 14.82 5.48 -14.27
C SER A 272 13.81 5.74 -15.39
N GLY A 273 13.28 4.69 -16.03
CA GLY A 273 12.15 4.74 -16.96
C GLY A 273 12.49 4.96 -18.43
N TRP A 274 13.75 5.21 -18.78
CA TRP A 274 14.19 5.39 -20.17
C TRP A 274 14.88 4.14 -20.74
N TYR A 275 15.06 4.13 -22.07
CA TYR A 275 15.69 3.04 -22.80
C TYR A 275 17.01 3.51 -23.39
N GLY A 276 18.10 2.76 -23.16
CA GLY A 276 19.42 3.05 -23.71
C GLY A 276 19.92 1.94 -24.63
N MET A 277 20.72 2.28 -25.63
CA MET A 277 21.38 1.31 -26.50
C MET A 277 22.86 1.19 -26.16
N GLY A 278 23.34 -0.03 -25.95
CA GLY A 278 24.76 -0.34 -25.80
C GLY A 278 25.52 -0.31 -27.13
N GLU A 279 26.85 -0.26 -27.08
CA GLU A 279 27.72 -0.42 -28.26
C GLU A 279 27.57 -1.78 -28.94
N ASP A 280 27.09 -2.79 -28.20
CA ASP A 280 26.73 -4.11 -28.72
C ASP A 280 25.41 -4.11 -29.52
N GLY A 281 24.72 -2.96 -29.60
CA GLY A 281 23.42 -2.83 -30.25
C GLY A 281 22.26 -3.37 -29.41
N CYS A 282 22.51 -3.85 -28.19
CA CYS A 282 21.44 -4.28 -27.29
C CYS A 282 20.72 -3.07 -26.70
N VAL A 283 19.38 -3.14 -26.64
CA VAL A 283 18.56 -2.13 -25.97
C VAL A 283 18.30 -2.57 -24.52
N TYR A 284 18.48 -1.63 -23.60
CA TYR A 284 18.28 -1.82 -22.17
C TYR A 284 17.24 -0.83 -21.67
N ARG A 285 16.32 -1.28 -20.83
CA ARG A 285 15.50 -0.40 -19.99
C ARG A 285 16.27 -0.10 -18.71
N ILE A 286 16.40 1.18 -18.36
CA ILE A 286 17.00 1.57 -17.09
C ILE A 286 15.90 1.75 -16.04
N GLU A 287 15.94 0.97 -14.97
CA GLU A 287 14.94 1.01 -13.91
C GLU A 287 15.58 0.80 -12.55
N ARG A 288 15.29 1.69 -11.60
CA ARG A 288 15.73 1.54 -10.20
C ARG A 288 17.24 1.24 -10.09
N GLY A 289 18.05 1.93 -10.89
CA GLY A 289 19.52 1.77 -10.93
C GLY A 289 20.05 0.51 -11.61
N HIS A 290 19.21 -0.26 -12.31
CA HIS A 290 19.63 -1.45 -13.07
C HIS A 290 19.41 -1.24 -14.56
N LYS A 291 20.25 -1.85 -15.40
CA LYS A 291 19.96 -2.03 -16.83
C LYS A 291 19.31 -3.38 -17.07
N ARG A 292 18.17 -3.40 -17.75
CA ARG A 292 17.38 -4.60 -18.02
C ARG A 292 17.37 -4.86 -19.53
N PRO A 293 18.01 -5.93 -20.02
CA PRO A 293 18.11 -6.16 -21.45
C PRO A 293 16.75 -6.51 -22.06
N ILE A 294 16.48 -6.00 -23.25
CA ILE A 294 15.34 -6.38 -24.08
C ILE A 294 15.81 -7.50 -25.02
N HIS A 295 15.35 -8.72 -24.76
CA HIS A 295 15.95 -9.93 -25.34
C HIS A 295 15.55 -10.23 -26.78
N SER A 296 14.52 -9.57 -27.33
CA SER A 296 14.10 -9.83 -28.71
C SER A 296 13.49 -8.60 -29.39
N PHE A 297 13.56 -8.59 -30.72
CA PHE A 297 12.84 -7.60 -31.53
C PHE A 297 11.32 -7.71 -31.36
N ASP A 298 10.79 -8.92 -31.12
CA ASP A 298 9.36 -9.11 -30.80
C ASP A 298 8.99 -8.40 -29.49
N THR A 299 9.79 -8.55 -28.43
CA THR A 299 9.59 -7.81 -27.17
C THR A 299 9.69 -6.30 -27.38
N PHE A 300 10.69 -5.85 -28.15
CA PHE A 300 10.84 -4.43 -28.49
C PHE A 300 9.58 -3.86 -29.17
N CYS A 301 9.04 -4.57 -30.16
CA CYS A 301 7.81 -4.20 -30.86
C CYS A 301 6.57 -4.27 -29.96
N ARG A 302 6.45 -5.29 -29.10
CA ARG A 302 5.32 -5.42 -28.17
C ARG A 302 5.28 -4.32 -27.13
N LEU A 303 6.43 -3.90 -26.63
CA LEU A 303 6.55 -2.72 -25.75
C LEU A 303 6.30 -1.40 -26.50
N ASN A 304 5.96 -1.47 -27.79
CA ASN A 304 5.69 -0.33 -28.65
C ASN A 304 6.85 0.69 -28.64
N LEU A 305 8.07 0.15 -28.66
CA LEU A 305 9.29 0.95 -28.69
C LEU A 305 9.69 1.27 -30.12
N SER A 306 10.34 2.41 -30.26
CA SER A 306 10.93 2.90 -31.49
C SER A 306 12.32 3.46 -31.20
N PHE A 307 13.26 3.32 -32.14
CA PHE A 307 14.67 3.65 -31.89
C PHE A 307 14.92 5.14 -31.62
N ASP A 308 14.02 6.03 -32.04
CA ASP A 308 14.04 7.47 -31.71
C ASP A 308 13.74 7.75 -30.23
N ARG A 309 13.15 6.78 -29.51
CA ARG A 309 12.91 6.83 -28.06
C ARG A 309 14.01 6.16 -27.25
N VAL A 310 15.04 5.62 -27.93
CA VAL A 310 16.18 4.97 -27.29
C VAL A 310 17.32 5.98 -27.18
N GLY A 311 17.62 6.36 -25.95
CA GLY A 311 18.71 7.25 -25.61
C GLY A 311 20.06 6.71 -26.05
N ARG A 312 20.90 7.63 -26.53
CA ARG A 312 22.28 7.36 -26.92
C ARG A 312 23.18 7.75 -25.77
N CYS A 313 23.55 6.77 -24.95
CA CYS A 313 24.44 6.93 -23.81
C CYS A 313 25.77 6.24 -24.12
N GLY A 314 26.88 6.84 -23.70
CA GLY A 314 28.20 6.20 -23.84
C GLY A 314 28.27 4.91 -23.02
N SER A 315 28.97 3.89 -23.54
CA SER A 315 29.09 2.57 -22.92
C SER A 315 29.51 2.58 -21.46
N ALA A 316 30.34 3.55 -21.05
CA ALA A 316 30.76 3.68 -19.65
C ALA A 316 29.57 3.80 -18.68
N LEU A 317 28.52 4.55 -19.06
CA LEU A 317 27.34 4.73 -18.21
C LEU A 317 26.54 3.45 -18.08
N LEU A 318 26.21 2.80 -19.21
CA LEU A 318 25.47 1.53 -19.18
C LEU A 318 26.28 0.41 -18.52
N ASN A 319 27.60 0.38 -18.70
CA ASN A 319 28.45 -0.64 -18.10
C ASN A 319 28.65 -0.46 -16.59
N SER A 320 28.43 0.75 -16.07
CA SER A 320 28.42 0.99 -14.62
C SER A 320 27.19 0.42 -13.90
N LEU A 321 26.10 0.19 -14.63
CA LEU A 321 24.84 -0.29 -14.05
C LEU A 321 24.82 -1.82 -13.95
N PRO A 322 24.39 -2.40 -12.82
CA PRO A 322 24.16 -3.83 -12.70
C PRO A 322 23.07 -4.30 -13.69
N THR A 323 23.27 -5.47 -14.27
CA THR A 323 22.30 -6.09 -15.18
C THR A 323 21.19 -6.76 -14.37
N GLY A 324 19.96 -6.27 -14.51
CA GLY A 324 18.76 -6.87 -13.93
C GLY A 324 18.15 -7.96 -14.81
N HIS A 325 17.01 -8.50 -14.37
CA HIS A 325 16.26 -9.47 -15.17
C HIS A 325 15.84 -8.88 -16.51
N PRO A 326 15.94 -9.67 -17.60
CA PRO A 326 15.50 -9.23 -18.91
C PRO A 326 14.02 -8.92 -18.94
N ILE A 327 13.65 -8.04 -19.86
CA ILE A 327 12.25 -7.82 -20.20
C ILE A 327 11.91 -8.77 -21.36
N ASP A 328 10.91 -9.61 -21.13
CA ASP A 328 10.37 -10.57 -22.09
C ASP A 328 8.83 -10.60 -21.95
N ALA A 329 8.15 -10.47 -23.08
CA ALA A 329 6.70 -10.39 -23.15
C ALA A 329 5.99 -11.72 -22.82
N GLY A 330 6.71 -12.86 -22.83
CA GLY A 330 6.14 -14.20 -22.71
C GLY A 330 5.98 -14.77 -21.30
N SER A 331 6.59 -14.18 -20.26
CA SER A 331 6.53 -14.74 -18.90
C SER A 331 6.40 -13.66 -17.81
N PHE A 332 5.36 -13.74 -16.99
CA PHE A 332 5.09 -12.79 -15.92
C PHE A 332 5.58 -13.33 -14.57
N PRO A 333 6.80 -12.93 -14.17
CA PRO A 333 7.00 -12.20 -12.91
C PRO A 333 7.98 -11.02 -13.04
N TYR A 334 8.70 -10.94 -14.16
CA TYR A 334 9.73 -9.93 -14.45
C TYR A 334 9.56 -9.34 -15.87
N GLY A 335 8.42 -9.57 -16.53
CA GLY A 335 8.27 -9.40 -17.98
C GLY A 335 7.87 -8.01 -18.51
N TYR A 336 7.65 -7.00 -17.66
CA TYR A 336 7.24 -5.66 -18.10
C TYR A 336 8.04 -4.54 -17.41
N PRO A 337 8.07 -3.35 -18.05
CA PRO A 337 8.33 -2.09 -17.39
C PRO A 337 7.60 -1.92 -16.05
N ASP A 338 8.23 -1.23 -15.10
CA ASP A 338 7.59 -0.82 -13.84
C ASP A 338 6.40 0.11 -14.07
N VAL A 339 6.50 0.96 -15.10
CA VAL A 339 5.47 1.93 -15.46
C VAL A 339 5.27 1.91 -16.96
N PHE A 340 4.03 1.67 -17.40
CA PHE A 340 3.63 1.67 -18.81
C PHE A 340 2.12 1.84 -18.97
N ILE A 341 1.66 2.08 -20.19
CA ILE A 341 0.24 2.14 -20.54
C ILE A 341 -0.14 0.81 -21.18
N ALA A 342 -1.27 0.24 -20.79
CA ALA A 342 -1.80 -0.99 -21.35
C ALA A 342 -3.15 -0.74 -22.04
N ARG A 343 -3.42 -1.53 -23.08
CA ARG A 343 -4.71 -1.61 -23.76
C ARG A 343 -5.21 -3.06 -23.73
N ASP A 344 -6.42 -3.26 -23.24
CA ASP A 344 -7.06 -4.59 -23.28
C ASP A 344 -7.70 -4.89 -24.66
N PRO A 345 -8.12 -6.15 -24.93
CA PRO A 345 -8.75 -6.51 -26.20
C PRO A 345 -10.08 -5.81 -26.48
N GLY A 346 -10.75 -5.26 -25.46
CA GLY A 346 -11.97 -4.47 -25.57
C GLY A 346 -11.72 -2.98 -25.85
N GLY A 347 -10.45 -2.55 -25.90
CA GLY A 347 -10.05 -1.17 -26.11
C GLY A 347 -9.95 -0.33 -24.83
N GLY A 348 -10.15 -0.94 -23.65
CA GLY A 348 -9.96 -0.30 -22.36
C GLY A 348 -8.50 0.10 -22.15
N LEU A 349 -8.27 1.28 -21.57
CA LEU A 349 -6.95 1.86 -21.33
C LEU A 349 -6.63 1.89 -19.85
N TYR A 350 -5.38 1.52 -19.51
CA TYR A 350 -4.92 1.42 -18.14
C TYR A 350 -3.51 2.02 -18.01
N SER A 351 -3.27 2.76 -16.94
CA SER A 351 -1.90 3.03 -16.49
C SER A 351 -1.49 1.88 -15.57
N VAL A 352 -0.41 1.18 -15.89
CA VAL A 352 0.14 0.15 -15.00
C VAL A 352 1.36 0.73 -14.31
N CYS A 353 1.32 0.82 -12.98
CA CYS A 353 2.41 1.33 -12.15
C CYS A 353 2.71 0.30 -11.06
N HIS A 354 3.93 -0.23 -11.06
CA HIS A 354 4.44 -1.18 -10.07
C HIS A 354 3.55 -2.40 -9.85
N GLY A 355 3.01 -2.97 -10.94
CA GLY A 355 2.14 -4.15 -10.89
C GLY A 355 0.69 -3.86 -10.51
N ILE A 356 0.31 -2.58 -10.44
CA ILE A 356 -1.06 -2.13 -10.18
C ILE A 356 -1.58 -1.47 -11.45
N ARG A 357 -2.76 -1.88 -11.91
CA ARG A 357 -3.45 -1.25 -13.04
C ARG A 357 -4.46 -0.22 -12.54
N TYR A 358 -4.43 0.95 -13.15
CA TYR A 358 -5.32 2.07 -12.89
C TYR A 358 -6.14 2.30 -14.17
N PRO A 359 -7.46 2.00 -14.16
CA PRO A 359 -8.31 2.28 -15.31
C PRO A 359 -8.31 3.77 -15.65
N ILE A 360 -8.21 4.11 -16.93
CA ILE A 360 -8.22 5.50 -17.39
C ILE A 360 -9.59 5.81 -17.98
N GLU A 361 -10.29 6.79 -17.41
CA GLU A 361 -11.68 7.11 -17.77
C GLU A 361 -11.84 7.67 -19.19
N SER A 362 -10.87 8.45 -19.66
CA SER A 362 -10.96 9.11 -20.96
C SER A 362 -9.60 9.45 -21.57
N GLU A 363 -9.56 9.67 -22.87
CA GLU A 363 -8.35 10.17 -23.56
C GLU A 363 -7.91 11.55 -23.04
N ALA A 364 -8.86 12.41 -22.66
CA ALA A 364 -8.55 13.69 -22.01
C ALA A 364 -7.79 13.50 -20.69
N THR A 365 -8.15 12.47 -19.91
CA THR A 365 -7.46 12.06 -18.68
C THR A 365 -6.02 11.65 -19.01
N MET A 366 -5.81 10.85 -20.06
CA MET A 366 -4.46 10.45 -20.48
C MET A 366 -3.58 11.65 -20.83
N ILE A 367 -4.07 12.52 -21.72
CA ILE A 367 -3.31 13.68 -22.19
C ILE A 367 -2.94 14.58 -21.03
N ALA A 368 -3.87 14.78 -20.10
CA ALA A 368 -3.66 15.63 -18.94
C ALA A 368 -2.53 15.14 -18.01
N VAL A 369 -2.24 13.84 -17.93
CA VAL A 369 -1.09 13.30 -17.17
C VAL A 369 0.16 13.04 -18.00
N GLY A 370 0.17 13.39 -19.29
CA GLY A 370 1.30 13.19 -20.19
C GLY A 370 1.37 11.81 -20.83
N LEU A 371 0.26 11.06 -20.80
CA LEU A 371 0.13 9.76 -21.43
C LEU A 371 -0.53 9.88 -22.80
N ARG A 372 -0.19 8.97 -23.70
CA ARG A 372 -0.70 8.97 -25.08
C ARG A 372 -1.27 7.61 -25.47
N PRO A 373 -2.48 7.51 -26.07
CA PRO A 373 -3.10 6.23 -26.39
C PRO A 373 -2.28 5.36 -27.35
N GLU A 374 -1.48 5.99 -28.23
CA GLU A 374 -0.59 5.29 -29.15
C GLU A 374 0.58 4.63 -28.44
N ASP A 375 0.91 5.02 -27.21
CA ASP A 375 1.97 4.41 -26.39
C ASP A 375 1.46 3.17 -25.64
N ALA A 376 0.16 2.86 -25.73
CA ALA A 376 -0.46 1.75 -25.03
C ALA A 376 -0.04 0.40 -25.61
N ILE A 377 0.49 -0.46 -24.74
CA ILE A 377 0.89 -1.82 -25.07
C ILE A 377 -0.34 -2.73 -25.09
N PRO A 378 -0.61 -3.47 -26.19
CA PRO A 378 -1.73 -4.40 -26.23
C PRO A 378 -1.46 -5.61 -25.34
N LEU A 379 -2.33 -5.85 -24.35
CA LEU A 379 -2.27 -6.99 -23.45
C LEU A 379 -3.50 -7.88 -23.61
N GLY A 380 -3.31 -9.20 -23.49
CA GLY A 380 -4.43 -10.14 -23.38
C GLY A 380 -5.13 -10.00 -22.03
N TYR A 381 -6.40 -10.45 -21.96
CA TYR A 381 -7.19 -10.38 -20.73
C TYR A 381 -6.49 -11.06 -19.54
N GLU A 382 -5.97 -12.26 -19.71
CA GLU A 382 -5.27 -12.98 -18.63
C GLU A 382 -4.19 -12.12 -17.97
N LEU A 383 -3.37 -11.43 -18.78
CA LEU A 383 -2.26 -10.65 -18.28
C LEU A 383 -2.72 -9.34 -17.63
N ILE A 384 -3.62 -8.57 -18.28
CA ILE A 384 -4.09 -7.30 -17.70
C ILE A 384 -4.86 -7.53 -16.40
N TRP A 385 -5.68 -8.58 -16.31
CA TRP A 385 -6.45 -8.89 -15.11
C TRP A 385 -5.63 -9.60 -14.02
N SER A 386 -4.34 -9.89 -14.26
CA SER A 386 -3.43 -10.40 -13.24
C SER A 386 -2.80 -9.29 -12.38
N PHE A 387 -2.85 -8.03 -12.82
CA PHE A 387 -2.39 -6.88 -12.03
C PHE A 387 -3.38 -6.51 -10.92
N GLY A 388 -2.86 -5.92 -9.84
CA GLY A 388 -3.70 -5.40 -8.75
C GLY A 388 -4.58 -4.24 -9.23
N ASP A 389 -5.78 -4.10 -8.68
CA ASP A 389 -6.73 -3.06 -9.07
C ASP A 389 -6.54 -1.77 -8.28
N GLY A 390 -6.02 -0.75 -8.95
CA GLY A 390 -5.91 0.61 -8.44
C GLY A 390 -7.16 1.46 -8.70
N TRP A 391 -7.21 2.63 -8.09
CA TRP A 391 -8.33 3.57 -8.26
C TRP A 391 -8.37 4.15 -9.68
N PRO A 392 -9.54 4.23 -10.34
CA PRO A 392 -9.64 4.81 -11.68
C PRO A 392 -9.12 6.25 -11.73
N MET A 393 -8.37 6.58 -12.79
CA MET A 393 -7.96 7.94 -13.12
C MET A 393 -9.13 8.64 -13.81
N ARG A 394 -9.66 9.69 -13.16
CA ARG A 394 -10.87 10.42 -13.59
C ARG A 394 -10.60 11.90 -13.90
N GLY A 395 -11.56 12.54 -14.57
CA GLY A 395 -11.46 13.84 -15.26
C GLY A 395 -10.69 15.00 -14.61
N ASN A 396 -10.58 15.09 -13.28
CA ASN A 396 -9.54 15.93 -12.67
C ASN A 396 -8.36 15.04 -12.28
N VAL A 397 -7.49 14.80 -13.24
CA VAL A 397 -6.33 13.92 -13.05
C VAL A 397 -5.34 14.45 -12.03
N TRP A 398 -5.37 15.77 -11.81
CA TRP A 398 -4.52 16.48 -10.87
C TRP A 398 -5.16 16.69 -9.51
N GLU A 399 -6.45 16.35 -9.33
CA GLU A 399 -7.21 16.48 -8.07
C GLU A 399 -6.58 15.69 -6.91
N ASN A 400 -5.63 14.80 -7.24
CA ASN A 400 -4.99 13.86 -6.32
C ASN A 400 -3.47 14.01 -6.24
N PHE A 401 -2.89 15.03 -6.87
CA PHE A 401 -1.50 15.49 -6.64
C PHE A 401 -0.37 14.48 -6.90
N GLU A 402 -0.63 13.46 -7.72
CA GLU A 402 0.39 12.50 -8.12
C GLU A 402 0.92 12.86 -9.51
N LEU A 403 2.24 12.84 -9.63
CA LEU A 403 2.87 12.79 -10.94
C LEU A 403 2.73 11.37 -11.46
N HIS A 404 2.49 11.22 -12.75
CA HIS A 404 2.79 9.93 -13.37
C HIS A 404 4.31 9.79 -13.38
N ASP A 405 4.86 8.73 -12.77
CA ASP A 405 6.31 8.55 -12.72
C ASP A 405 6.85 8.24 -14.12
N TYR A 406 8.07 8.71 -14.37
CA TYR A 406 8.80 8.53 -15.64
C TYR A 406 8.24 9.33 -16.82
N ALA A 407 7.57 10.44 -16.54
CA ALA A 407 6.98 11.34 -17.52
C ALA A 407 7.69 12.70 -17.56
N LEU A 408 7.55 13.39 -18.70
CA LEU A 408 8.04 14.76 -18.87
C LEU A 408 6.93 15.75 -18.57
N TYR A 409 7.28 16.80 -17.84
CA TYR A 409 6.38 17.89 -17.48
C TYR A 409 6.97 19.24 -17.85
N ARG A 410 6.11 20.17 -18.27
CA ARG A 410 6.42 21.57 -18.49
C ARG A 410 5.82 22.41 -17.37
N GLY A 411 6.70 23.04 -16.59
CA GLY A 411 6.33 23.91 -15.48
C GLY A 411 5.71 25.23 -15.93
N PRO A 412 5.03 25.96 -15.01
CA PRO A 412 4.47 27.29 -15.29
C PRO A 412 5.54 28.35 -15.62
N ASN A 413 6.81 28.08 -15.27
CA ASN A 413 7.97 28.89 -15.65
C ASN A 413 8.53 28.55 -17.04
N GLY A 414 7.91 27.63 -17.78
CA GLY A 414 8.35 27.16 -19.10
C GLY A 414 9.44 26.08 -19.07
N GLY A 415 10.02 25.79 -17.89
CA GLY A 415 11.07 24.79 -17.71
C GLY A 415 10.57 23.36 -17.89
N LEU A 416 11.49 22.46 -18.25
CA LEU A 416 11.23 21.03 -18.38
C LEU A 416 11.67 20.28 -17.13
N TYR A 417 10.83 19.32 -16.73
CA TYR A 417 11.00 18.52 -15.53
C TYR A 417 10.72 17.05 -15.86
N TYR A 418 11.50 16.16 -15.26
CA TYR A 418 11.24 14.73 -15.29
C TYR A 418 10.67 14.26 -13.96
N SER A 419 9.58 13.50 -14.00
CA SER A 419 9.02 12.91 -12.79
C SER A 419 9.73 11.61 -12.42
N GLU A 420 10.22 11.55 -11.20
CA GLU A 420 10.76 10.30 -10.65
C GLU A 420 10.53 10.25 -9.15
N GLY A 421 9.82 9.20 -8.71
CA GLY A 421 9.45 9.04 -7.32
C GLY A 421 8.64 10.23 -6.82
N GLN A 422 7.66 10.68 -7.61
CA GLN A 422 6.75 11.77 -7.23
C GLN A 422 7.45 13.13 -6.99
N ARG A 423 8.63 13.31 -7.59
CA ARG A 423 9.38 14.58 -7.58
C ARG A 423 9.58 15.11 -8.97
N LEU A 424 9.67 16.43 -9.09
CA LEU A 424 10.09 17.08 -10.32
C LEU A 424 11.61 17.27 -10.31
N ARG A 425 12.32 16.56 -11.17
CA ARG A 425 13.76 16.74 -11.40
C ARG A 425 13.94 17.74 -12.56
N PRO A 426 14.54 18.92 -12.33
CA PRO A 426 14.77 19.89 -13.41
C PRO A 426 15.72 19.32 -14.48
N LEU A 427 15.39 19.52 -15.76
CA LEU A 427 16.32 19.24 -16.85
C LEU A 427 17.16 20.48 -17.13
N VAL A 428 18.48 20.35 -17.05
CA VAL A 428 19.39 21.51 -17.10
C VAL A 428 19.82 21.86 -18.52
N TRP A 429 19.99 20.86 -19.38
CA TRP A 429 20.50 21.04 -20.75
C TRP A 429 19.58 20.41 -21.79
N GLU A 430 19.51 21.01 -22.98
CA GLU A 430 18.71 20.45 -24.08
C GLU A 430 19.29 19.11 -24.57
N GLU A 431 20.61 18.96 -24.50
CA GLU A 431 21.35 17.73 -24.81
C GLU A 431 20.93 16.55 -23.92
N THR A 432 20.46 16.81 -22.69
CA THR A 432 19.93 15.81 -21.77
C THR A 432 18.73 15.06 -22.39
N LEU A 433 17.87 15.76 -23.14
CA LEU A 433 16.73 15.14 -23.80
C LEU A 433 17.19 14.14 -24.88
N THR A 434 18.13 14.56 -25.73
CA THR A 434 18.70 13.70 -26.77
C THR A 434 19.42 12.50 -26.17
N ARG A 435 20.17 12.70 -25.09
CA ARG A 435 20.90 11.64 -24.38
C ARG A 435 19.99 10.51 -23.90
N PHE A 436 18.81 10.85 -23.39
CA PHE A 436 17.86 9.87 -22.82
C PHE A 436 16.70 9.50 -23.77
N GLY A 437 16.73 9.95 -25.03
CA GLY A 437 15.69 9.62 -26.01
C GLY A 437 14.35 10.27 -25.71
N TRP A 438 14.37 11.42 -25.04
CA TRP A 438 13.21 12.17 -24.60
C TRP A 438 12.81 13.23 -25.61
N ASN A 439 11.50 13.39 -25.82
CA ASN A 439 10.95 14.37 -26.74
C ASN A 439 10.19 15.45 -25.94
N GLN A 440 10.64 16.70 -26.04
CA GLN A 440 10.03 17.83 -25.33
C GLN A 440 8.59 18.16 -25.74
N ASP A 441 8.17 17.79 -26.96
CA ASP A 441 6.80 17.95 -27.44
C ASP A 441 5.83 16.97 -26.76
N ARG A 442 6.38 15.99 -26.03
CA ARG A 442 5.61 15.05 -25.19
C ARG A 442 5.45 15.51 -23.76
N ALA A 443 6.04 16.65 -23.37
CA ALA A 443 5.90 17.17 -22.01
C ALA A 443 4.48 17.66 -21.73
N ALA A 444 3.84 17.11 -20.69
CA ALA A 444 2.52 17.58 -20.24
C ALA A 444 2.65 18.87 -19.44
N PHE A 445 1.67 19.76 -19.57
CA PHE A 445 1.61 20.95 -18.73
C PHE A 445 1.19 20.56 -17.31
N ILE A 446 1.98 20.97 -16.32
CA ILE A 446 1.64 20.76 -14.92
C ILE A 446 0.98 22.03 -14.34
N PRO A 447 -0.18 21.92 -13.67
CA PRO A 447 -0.83 23.08 -13.06
C PRO A 447 0.06 23.79 -12.03
N PRO A 448 0.03 25.13 -11.95
CA PRO A 448 0.88 25.90 -11.02
C PRO A 448 0.77 25.44 -9.56
N GLU A 449 -0.45 25.19 -9.08
CA GLU A 449 -0.67 24.74 -7.70
C GLU A 449 0.03 23.41 -7.39
N LEU A 450 0.02 22.47 -8.35
CA LEU A 450 0.72 21.21 -8.20
C LEU A 450 2.22 21.42 -8.26
N PHE A 451 2.69 22.15 -9.27
CA PHE A 451 4.10 22.47 -9.43
C PHE A 451 4.74 23.04 -8.17
N HIS A 452 4.09 24.00 -7.51
CA HIS A 452 4.65 24.69 -6.35
C HIS A 452 4.70 23.85 -5.07
N ARG A 453 3.84 22.83 -4.93
CA ARG A 453 3.89 21.93 -3.76
C ARG A 453 4.65 20.64 -4.03
N THR A 454 4.87 20.27 -5.30
CA THR A 454 5.57 19.03 -5.63
C THR A 454 7.04 19.16 -5.23
N PRO A 455 7.59 18.22 -4.46
CA PRO A 455 8.99 18.30 -4.06
C PRO A 455 9.92 18.26 -5.28
N VAL A 456 10.95 19.10 -5.25
CA VAL A 456 11.95 19.18 -6.32
C VAL A 456 13.06 18.17 -6.03
N GLY A 457 13.39 17.34 -7.03
CA GLY A 457 14.51 16.41 -6.97
C GLY A 457 15.81 17.02 -7.49
N PHE A 458 16.92 16.27 -7.39
CA PHE A 458 18.18 16.68 -7.98
C PHE A 458 18.04 16.86 -9.51
N PRO A 459 18.66 17.90 -10.08
CA PRO A 459 18.66 18.11 -11.52
C PRO A 459 19.24 16.91 -12.28
N ILE A 460 18.83 16.78 -13.54
CA ILE A 460 19.42 15.83 -14.49
C ILE A 460 20.32 16.62 -15.43
N HIS A 461 21.57 16.20 -15.51
CA HIS A 461 22.61 16.81 -16.33
C HIS A 461 22.84 16.00 -17.62
#